data_AF-R1HPL6-F1
#
_entry.id   AF-R1HPL6-F1
#
_cell.length_a   1.000
_cell.length_b   1.000
_cell.length_c   1.000
_cell.angle_alpha   90.00
_cell.angle_beta   90.00
_cell.angle_gamma   90.00
#
_symmetry.space_group_name_H-M   'P 1'
#
loop_
_entity.id
_entity.type
_entity.pdbx_description
1 polymer ?
#
loop_
_entity_poly.entity_id
_entity_poly.type
_entity_poly.pdbx_seq_one_letter_code
_entity_poly.pdbx_strand_id
1 'polypeptide(L)'
;MRIARSLLAACVLALAFATPAAASTPIDEQLGFTCPFPLIGLQKLDVEIKASFEVPSAPGGTFTTADLAVAVTVPDKSARGLALVGAASIEGTASAGVTLANGPLTLPLALPLTVAKTAVPPSGAFTTNASGSVPPVRLPNAGKTTLTIGGFSTRLTPKKADGSYTGLGSFTSDCTLDPGQDPVLLSFDLGAARDYGVTGSTTVKALGASAPLTGSFAGFSPGFDRTRAEFKVFGFVPGTADLQFGPDGPQTGEITGDGFVAHAKLALALPQVTLFGLPVADAGCRASAPIPVDLKTGPGFALASGGPVSGQYTVPALTGCGTFTPYLSSLVQGDGNTFALTLTAR
;
A
#
# COMPACT_ATOMS: atom_id res chain seq x y z
N MET A 1 27.12 66.07 13.33
CA MET A 1 27.74 64.85 12.76
C MET A 1 27.68 63.71 13.77
N ARG A 2 26.64 62.86 13.72
CA ARG A 2 26.63 61.51 14.31
C ARG A 2 25.82 60.63 13.36
N ILE A 3 26.49 59.66 12.77
CA ILE A 3 25.99 58.74 11.75
C ILE A 3 25.26 57.61 12.47
N ALA A 4 23.94 57.48 12.25
CA ALA A 4 23.16 56.33 12.71
C ALA A 4 23.20 55.25 11.62
N ARG A 5 23.85 54.13 11.94
CA ARG A 5 23.93 52.92 11.10
C ARG A 5 22.67 52.09 11.29
N SER A 6 21.86 51.96 10.24
CA SER A 6 20.71 51.06 10.18
C SER A 6 21.18 49.62 9.94
N LEU A 7 21.01 48.75 10.95
CA LEU A 7 21.19 47.31 10.82
C LEU A 7 19.88 46.68 10.31
N LEU A 8 19.85 46.26 9.05
CA LEU A 8 18.83 45.36 8.53
C LEU A 8 19.15 43.92 9.00
N ALA A 9 18.35 43.40 9.92
CA ALA A 9 18.34 41.98 10.26
C ALA A 9 17.48 41.23 9.23
N ALA A 10 18.13 40.46 8.35
CA ALA A 10 17.44 39.54 7.45
C ALA A 10 16.97 38.31 8.25
N CYS A 11 15.68 38.23 8.53
CA CYS A 11 15.06 37.05 9.14
C CYS A 11 14.88 35.98 8.05
N VAL A 12 15.77 34.99 8.04
CA VAL A 12 15.64 33.79 7.19
C VAL A 12 14.57 32.90 7.83
N LEU A 13 13.35 32.95 7.29
CA LEU A 13 12.26 32.08 7.70
C LEU A 13 12.51 30.68 7.12
N ALA A 14 13.11 29.80 7.92
CA ALA A 14 13.22 28.38 7.60
C ALA A 14 11.80 27.77 7.67
N LEU A 15 11.16 27.58 6.52
CA LEU A 15 9.96 26.76 6.41
C LEU A 15 10.38 25.30 6.64
N ALA A 16 10.15 24.82 7.86
CA ALA A 16 10.16 23.40 8.15
C ALA A 16 9.03 22.75 7.35
N PHE A 17 9.38 21.99 6.32
CA PHE A 17 8.44 21.09 5.66
C PHE A 17 8.03 20.03 6.68
N ALA A 18 6.88 20.22 7.33
CA ALA A 18 6.25 19.16 8.10
C ALA A 18 5.86 18.06 7.11
N THR A 19 6.60 16.95 7.11
CA THR A 19 6.17 15.72 6.43
C THR A 19 4.80 15.35 7.02
N PRO A 20 3.75 15.14 6.21
CA PRO A 20 2.47 14.70 6.73
C PRO A 20 2.70 13.38 7.47
N ALA A 21 2.36 13.37 8.76
CA ALA A 21 2.40 12.14 9.55
C ALA A 21 1.47 11.11 8.88
N ALA A 22 1.97 9.89 8.73
CA ALA A 22 1.12 8.78 8.30
C ALA A 22 -0.10 8.73 9.24
N ALA A 23 -1.30 8.65 8.66
CA ALA A 23 -2.51 8.59 9.47
C ALA A 23 -2.51 7.29 10.28
N SER A 24 -2.46 7.43 11.60
CA SER A 24 -2.61 6.29 12.51
C SER A 24 -4.07 5.81 12.49
N THR A 25 -4.26 4.52 12.26
CA THR A 25 -5.55 3.84 12.21
C THR A 25 -5.68 2.95 13.44
N PRO A 26 -6.32 3.42 14.51
CA PRO A 26 -6.50 2.63 15.73
C PRO A 26 -7.56 1.55 15.54
N ILE A 27 -7.37 0.42 16.22
CA ILE A 27 -8.37 -0.64 16.37
C ILE A 27 -8.62 -0.93 17.85
N ASP A 28 -9.82 -1.39 18.14
CA ASP A 28 -10.24 -1.91 19.45
C ASP A 28 -11.27 -3.01 19.21
N GLU A 29 -10.81 -4.26 19.20
CA GLU A 29 -11.63 -5.43 18.86
C GLU A 29 -11.74 -6.39 20.03
N GLN A 30 -12.94 -6.91 20.25
CA GLN A 30 -13.23 -7.90 21.29
C GLN A 30 -13.67 -9.22 20.67
N LEU A 31 -12.93 -10.29 20.96
CA LEU A 31 -13.12 -11.60 20.37
C LEU A 31 -13.07 -12.70 21.44
N GLY A 32 -14.02 -13.62 21.36
CA GLY A 32 -14.05 -14.83 22.18
C GLY A 32 -13.16 -15.93 21.60
N PHE A 33 -12.37 -16.58 22.47
CA PHE A 33 -11.52 -17.71 22.11
C PHE A 33 -11.76 -18.88 23.06
N THR A 34 -11.71 -20.11 22.53
CA THR A 34 -11.74 -21.33 23.33
C THR A 34 -10.33 -21.92 23.45
N CYS A 35 -9.90 -22.14 24.69
CA CYS A 35 -8.56 -22.57 25.05
C CYS A 35 -8.60 -23.86 25.90
N PRO A 36 -7.78 -24.88 25.62
CA PRO A 36 -7.64 -26.05 26.46
C PRO A 36 -6.78 -25.73 27.69
N PHE A 37 -7.38 -25.80 28.87
CA PHE A 37 -6.65 -25.71 30.13
C PHE A 37 -6.44 -27.11 30.72
N PRO A 38 -5.22 -27.44 31.18
CA PRO A 38 -4.98 -28.70 31.88
C PRO A 38 -5.97 -28.88 33.05
N LEU A 39 -6.44 -30.12 33.25
CA LEU A 39 -7.33 -30.55 34.33
C LEU A 39 -8.79 -30.03 34.28
N ILE A 40 -9.05 -28.85 33.70
CA ILE A 40 -10.39 -28.24 33.68
C ILE A 40 -11.06 -28.25 32.30
N GLY A 41 -10.33 -28.65 31.25
CA GLY A 41 -10.82 -28.78 29.88
C GLY A 41 -10.90 -27.43 29.15
N LEU A 42 -11.80 -27.34 28.18
CA LEU A 42 -11.97 -26.16 27.34
C LEU A 42 -12.58 -24.99 28.13
N GLN A 43 -11.93 -23.83 28.04
CA GLN A 43 -12.33 -22.59 28.69
C GLN A 43 -12.46 -21.48 27.65
N LYS A 44 -13.51 -20.67 27.78
CA LYS A 44 -13.72 -19.50 26.94
C LYS A 44 -13.04 -18.29 27.58
N LEU A 45 -12.27 -17.57 26.78
CA LEU A 45 -11.59 -16.34 27.15
C LEU A 45 -12.14 -15.21 26.28
N ASP A 46 -12.36 -14.04 26.88
CA ASP A 46 -12.67 -12.82 26.13
C ASP A 46 -11.37 -12.04 25.95
N VAL A 47 -11.02 -11.75 24.70
CA VAL A 47 -9.75 -11.11 24.31
C VAL A 47 -10.06 -9.76 23.67
N GLU A 48 -9.57 -8.70 24.29
CA GLU A 48 -9.58 -7.34 23.75
C GLU A 48 -8.21 -7.03 23.12
N ILE A 49 -8.22 -6.56 21.88
CA ILE A 49 -7.03 -6.27 21.07
C ILE A 49 -7.05 -4.80 20.70
N LYS A 50 -6.05 -4.07 21.18
CA LYS A 50 -5.83 -2.66 20.86
C LYS A 50 -4.51 -2.49 20.13
N ALA A 51 -4.53 -1.77 19.02
CA ALA A 51 -3.33 -1.46 18.26
C ALA A 51 -3.56 -0.21 17.40
N SER A 52 -2.46 0.45 17.04
CA SER A 52 -2.43 1.57 16.10
C SER A 52 -1.68 1.15 14.85
N PHE A 53 -2.31 1.21 13.68
CA PHE A 53 -1.65 0.86 12.42
C PHE A 53 -1.34 2.09 11.60
N GLU A 54 -0.12 2.18 11.06
CA GLU A 54 0.17 3.15 10.01
C GLU A 54 0.00 2.44 8.67
N VAL A 55 -1.02 2.87 7.95
CA VAL A 55 -1.40 2.29 6.66
C VAL A 55 -0.70 3.07 5.55
N PRO A 56 0.07 2.41 4.65
CA PRO A 56 0.67 3.10 3.52
C PRO A 56 -0.41 3.55 2.53
N SER A 57 -0.24 4.75 1.98
CA SER A 57 -1.18 5.34 1.02
C SER A 57 -1.07 4.73 -0.38
N ALA A 58 0.03 4.03 -0.71
CA ALA A 58 0.25 3.46 -2.03
C ALA A 58 1.09 2.16 -2.01
N PRO A 59 1.00 1.34 -3.09
CA PRO A 59 1.78 0.12 -3.23
C PRO A 59 3.30 0.38 -3.14
N GLY A 60 4.03 -0.54 -2.52
CA GLY A 60 5.45 -0.43 -2.19
C GLY A 60 5.71 0.22 -0.82
N GLY A 61 4.70 0.85 -0.22
CA GLY A 61 4.76 1.40 1.14
C GLY A 61 4.91 0.32 2.22
N THR A 62 5.34 0.76 3.40
CA THR A 62 5.50 -0.11 4.58
C THR A 62 4.27 0.03 5.47
N PHE A 63 3.69 -1.11 5.84
CA PHE A 63 2.69 -1.24 6.88
C PHE A 63 3.37 -1.50 8.22
N THR A 64 3.07 -0.66 9.21
CA THR A 64 3.66 -0.72 10.56
C THR A 64 2.55 -0.76 11.62
N THR A 65 2.92 -1.21 12.81
CA THR A 65 2.01 -1.26 13.96
C THR A 65 2.73 -0.67 15.17
N ALA A 66 2.00 0.12 15.94
CA ALA A 66 2.39 0.67 17.22
C ALA A 66 1.37 0.27 18.30
N ASP A 67 1.79 0.38 19.56
CA ASP A 67 0.93 0.28 20.74
C ASP A 67 0.08 -1.02 20.82
N LEU A 68 0.63 -2.14 20.33
CA LEU A 68 -0.06 -3.43 20.44
C LEU A 68 -0.20 -3.84 21.90
N ALA A 69 -1.45 -3.85 22.37
CA ALA A 69 -1.85 -4.29 23.70
C ALA A 69 -3.01 -5.28 23.58
N VAL A 70 -2.91 -6.38 24.32
CA VAL A 70 -3.94 -7.42 24.38
C VAL A 70 -4.34 -7.62 25.83
N ALA A 71 -5.62 -7.47 26.14
CA ALA A 71 -6.18 -7.77 27.46
C ALA A 71 -7.06 -9.02 27.36
N VAL A 72 -6.80 -10.01 28.21
CA VAL A 72 -7.49 -11.29 28.20
C VAL A 72 -8.22 -11.48 29.53
N THR A 73 -9.54 -11.60 29.46
CA THR A 73 -10.39 -11.92 30.61
C THR A 73 -10.49 -13.43 30.76
N VAL A 74 -9.96 -13.91 31.89
CA VAL A 74 -9.93 -15.32 32.26
C VAL A 74 -11.10 -15.62 33.20
N PRO A 75 -11.95 -16.63 32.92
CA PRO A 75 -13.15 -16.88 33.70
C PRO A 75 -12.85 -17.48 35.08
N ASP A 76 -13.84 -17.40 35.99
CA ASP A 76 -13.75 -17.90 37.37
C ASP A 76 -13.30 -19.37 37.46
N LYS A 77 -13.78 -20.24 36.57
CA LYS A 77 -13.38 -21.66 36.55
C LYS A 77 -11.88 -21.85 36.33
N SER A 78 -11.29 -21.05 35.43
CA SER A 78 -9.85 -21.05 35.17
C SER A 78 -9.05 -20.49 36.34
N ALA A 79 -9.53 -19.40 36.97
CA ALA A 79 -8.92 -18.84 38.17
C ALA A 79 -8.88 -19.87 39.32
N ARG A 80 -10.01 -20.55 39.57
CA ARG A 80 -10.08 -21.63 40.57
C ARG A 80 -9.17 -22.80 40.22
N GLY A 81 -9.10 -23.21 38.95
CA GLY A 81 -8.18 -24.26 38.50
C GLY A 81 -6.71 -23.93 38.80
N LEU A 82 -6.31 -22.69 38.54
CA LEU A 82 -4.97 -22.18 38.88
C LEU A 82 -4.75 -22.10 40.40
N ALA A 83 -5.73 -21.66 41.17
CA ALA A 83 -5.66 -21.63 42.62
C ALA A 83 -5.54 -23.04 43.24
N LEU A 84 -6.22 -24.05 42.67
CA LEU A 84 -6.15 -25.44 43.12
C LEU A 84 -4.74 -26.05 42.98
N VAL A 85 -3.96 -25.62 41.98
CA VAL A 85 -2.56 -26.03 41.82
C VAL A 85 -1.60 -25.14 42.62
N GLY A 86 -2.12 -24.23 43.45
CA GLY A 86 -1.37 -23.33 44.32
C GLY A 86 -0.79 -22.10 43.60
N ALA A 87 -1.31 -21.73 42.43
CA ALA A 87 -0.84 -20.56 41.71
C ALA A 87 -1.31 -19.26 42.40
N ALA A 88 -0.37 -18.38 42.71
CA ALA A 88 -0.63 -17.01 43.14
C ALA A 88 -0.44 -16.00 41.99
N SER A 89 0.32 -16.37 40.96
CA SER A 89 0.49 -15.56 39.75
C SER A 89 0.66 -16.41 38.51
N ILE A 90 0.37 -15.83 37.35
CA ILE A 90 0.59 -16.43 36.03
C ILE A 90 1.35 -15.44 35.14
N GLU A 91 2.31 -15.94 34.38
CA GLU A 91 3.11 -15.20 33.40
C GLU A 91 3.55 -16.14 32.27
N GLY A 92 4.01 -15.61 31.14
CA GLY A 92 4.42 -16.48 30.05
C GLY A 92 4.63 -15.78 28.71
N THR A 93 4.50 -16.55 27.65
CA THR A 93 4.63 -16.07 26.26
C THR A 93 3.46 -16.56 25.43
N ALA A 94 3.12 -15.85 24.37
CA ALA A 94 2.15 -16.27 23.38
C ALA A 94 2.66 -16.04 21.95
N SER A 95 2.08 -16.77 21.00
CA SER A 95 2.31 -16.63 19.57
C SER A 95 0.95 -16.50 18.89
N ALA A 96 0.59 -15.29 18.45
CA ALA A 96 -0.67 -15.04 17.76
C ALA A 96 -0.52 -15.30 16.26
N GLY A 97 -1.39 -16.14 15.69
CA GLY A 97 -1.47 -16.35 14.25
C GLY A 97 -2.29 -15.25 13.61
N VAL A 98 -1.71 -14.54 12.64
CA VAL A 98 -2.39 -13.50 11.87
C VAL A 98 -2.10 -13.71 10.40
N THR A 99 -3.11 -13.56 9.55
CA THR A 99 -2.93 -13.64 8.09
C THR A 99 -3.10 -12.25 7.50
N LEU A 100 -2.09 -11.80 6.77
CA LEU A 100 -2.15 -10.55 6.00
C LEU A 100 -2.33 -10.89 4.52
N ALA A 101 -3.39 -10.40 3.90
CA ALA A 101 -3.64 -10.55 2.47
C ALA A 101 -3.58 -9.19 1.76
N ASN A 102 -2.83 -9.09 0.66
CA ASN A 102 -2.69 -7.92 -0.20
C ASN A 102 -2.66 -8.39 -1.67
N GLY A 103 -3.83 -8.56 -2.28
CA GLY A 103 -3.97 -9.17 -3.60
C GLY A 103 -3.46 -10.62 -3.64
N PRO A 104 -2.52 -11.00 -4.54
CA PRO A 104 -1.95 -12.35 -4.58
C PRO A 104 -1.00 -12.65 -3.41
N LEU A 105 -0.54 -11.64 -2.68
CA LEU A 105 0.31 -11.83 -1.51
C LEU A 105 -0.55 -12.26 -0.32
N THR A 106 -0.31 -13.46 0.21
CA THR A 106 -0.86 -13.92 1.49
C THR A 106 0.29 -14.32 2.40
N LEU A 107 0.45 -13.60 3.52
CA LEU A 107 1.53 -13.79 4.46
C LEU A 107 0.97 -14.26 5.81
N PRO A 108 1.20 -15.53 6.21
CA PRO A 108 0.94 -15.99 7.57
C PRO A 108 2.02 -15.47 8.50
N LEU A 109 1.63 -14.69 9.50
CA LEU A 109 2.47 -14.09 10.53
C LEU A 109 2.24 -14.81 11.86
N ALA A 110 3.33 -15.08 12.58
CA ALA A 110 3.31 -15.55 13.95
C ALA A 110 3.90 -14.45 14.85
N LEU A 111 3.04 -13.74 15.58
CA LEU A 111 3.42 -12.58 16.37
C LEU A 111 3.83 -13.01 17.79
N PRO A 112 5.09 -12.80 18.20
CA PRO A 112 5.52 -13.14 19.55
C PRO A 112 5.00 -12.10 20.55
N LEU A 113 4.32 -12.56 21.58
CA LEU A 113 3.78 -11.75 22.66
C LEU A 113 4.34 -12.22 24.01
N THR A 114 4.53 -11.28 24.92
CA THR A 114 4.88 -11.53 26.31
C THR A 114 3.64 -11.34 27.17
N VAL A 115 3.29 -12.36 27.96
CA VAL A 115 2.19 -12.30 28.92
C VAL A 115 2.72 -11.78 30.24
N ALA A 116 2.23 -10.62 30.67
CA ALA A 116 2.68 -9.96 31.88
C ALA A 116 2.32 -10.77 33.13
N LYS A 117 3.19 -10.70 34.14
CA LYS A 117 2.93 -11.30 35.44
C LYS A 117 1.64 -10.74 36.05
N THR A 118 0.67 -11.61 36.25
CA THR A 118 -0.67 -11.27 36.71
C THR A 118 -0.99 -12.05 37.98
N ALA A 119 -1.52 -11.39 39.00
CA ALA A 119 -1.98 -12.07 40.21
C ALA A 119 -3.23 -12.91 39.91
N VAL A 120 -3.27 -14.14 40.41
CA VAL A 120 -4.42 -15.03 40.26
C VAL A 120 -5.28 -14.92 41.52
N PRO A 121 -6.54 -14.47 41.43
CA PRO A 121 -7.42 -14.44 42.57
C PRO A 121 -7.88 -15.86 42.96
N PRO A 122 -8.27 -16.09 44.23
CA PRO A 122 -8.79 -17.40 44.66
C PRO A 122 -10.12 -17.78 43.98
N SER A 123 -10.86 -16.78 43.49
CA SER A 123 -12.11 -16.91 42.74
C SER A 123 -12.40 -15.62 41.96
N GLY A 124 -13.34 -15.68 41.03
CA GLY A 124 -13.73 -14.59 40.15
C GLY A 124 -12.93 -14.58 38.85
N ALA A 125 -13.45 -13.84 37.87
CA ALA A 125 -12.70 -13.57 36.65
C ALA A 125 -11.53 -12.62 36.95
N PHE A 126 -10.46 -12.70 36.16
CA PHE A 126 -9.34 -11.78 36.23
C PHE A 126 -8.81 -11.47 34.83
N THR A 127 -8.14 -10.33 34.69
CA THR A 127 -7.59 -9.88 33.42
C THR A 127 -6.07 -10.01 33.43
N THR A 128 -5.52 -10.61 32.39
CA THR A 128 -4.07 -10.64 32.12
C THR A 128 -3.78 -9.86 30.85
N ASN A 129 -2.62 -9.19 30.80
CA ASN A 129 -2.23 -8.37 29.66
C ASN A 129 -1.06 -9.01 28.94
N ALA A 130 -1.07 -8.92 27.61
CA ALA A 130 0.04 -9.29 26.75
C ALA A 130 0.41 -8.14 25.82
N SER A 131 1.70 -8.04 25.51
CA SER A 131 2.22 -7.05 24.56
C SER A 131 3.33 -7.67 23.72
N GLY A 132 3.60 -7.07 22.56
CA GLY A 132 4.64 -7.54 21.66
C GLY A 132 4.87 -6.59 20.50
N SER A 133 5.67 -7.03 19.54
CA SER A 133 6.01 -6.24 18.35
C SER A 133 5.51 -6.94 17.10
N VAL A 134 4.92 -6.17 16.18
CA VAL A 134 4.56 -6.63 14.84
C VAL A 134 5.68 -6.24 13.88
N PRO A 135 6.23 -7.18 13.08
CA PRO A 135 7.25 -6.82 12.10
C PRO A 135 6.64 -5.93 11.00
N PRO A 136 7.37 -4.91 10.50
CA PRO A 136 6.91 -4.09 9.40
C PRO A 136 6.82 -4.93 8.11
N VAL A 137 5.78 -4.69 7.32
CA VAL A 137 5.53 -5.45 6.07
C VAL A 137 5.44 -4.50 4.88
N ARG A 138 6.14 -4.82 3.79
CA ARG A 138 6.00 -4.12 2.50
C ARG A 138 4.76 -4.62 1.77
N LEU A 139 3.91 -3.72 1.31
CA LEU A 139 2.67 -4.06 0.60
C LEU A 139 2.79 -3.72 -0.89
N PRO A 140 3.14 -4.68 -1.77
CA PRO A 140 3.50 -4.38 -3.15
C PRO A 140 2.28 -4.21 -4.09
N ASN A 141 1.08 -4.65 -3.70
CA ASN A 141 -0.07 -4.69 -4.59
C ASN A 141 -1.10 -3.60 -4.24
N ALA A 142 -1.71 -3.02 -5.26
CA ALA A 142 -2.90 -2.19 -5.09
C ALA A 142 -4.13 -3.04 -4.78
N GLY A 143 -5.16 -2.41 -4.22
CA GLY A 143 -6.45 -3.04 -3.88
C GLY A 143 -6.59 -3.40 -2.41
N LYS A 144 -7.61 -4.21 -2.12
CA LYS A 144 -8.01 -4.54 -0.76
C LYS A 144 -6.90 -5.28 -0.01
N THR A 145 -6.58 -4.78 1.16
CA THR A 145 -5.68 -5.40 2.12
C THR A 145 -6.45 -5.73 3.39
N THR A 146 -6.30 -6.97 3.88
CA THR A 146 -6.98 -7.45 5.08
C THR A 146 -6.01 -8.09 6.04
N LEU A 147 -6.14 -7.75 7.32
CA LEU A 147 -5.47 -8.38 8.43
C LEU A 147 -6.49 -9.22 9.22
N THR A 148 -6.28 -10.52 9.26
CA THR A 148 -7.23 -11.47 9.86
C THR A 148 -6.57 -12.23 10.99
N ILE A 149 -7.17 -12.22 12.17
CA ILE A 149 -6.68 -13.01 13.31
C ILE A 149 -7.10 -14.47 13.16
N GLY A 150 -6.18 -15.37 13.49
CA GLY A 150 -6.43 -16.80 13.60
C GLY A 150 -6.44 -17.24 15.06
N GLY A 151 -6.04 -18.50 15.30
CA GLY A 151 -5.75 -18.98 16.65
C GLY A 151 -4.43 -18.45 17.20
N PHE A 152 -4.20 -18.69 18.48
CA PHE A 152 -2.94 -18.37 19.13
C PHE A 152 -2.49 -19.50 20.06
N SER A 153 -1.18 -19.68 20.22
CA SER A 153 -0.60 -20.63 21.16
C SER A 153 0.02 -19.88 22.33
N THR A 154 -0.17 -20.36 23.54
CA THR A 154 0.43 -19.78 24.76
C THR A 154 1.33 -20.79 25.45
N ARG A 155 2.39 -20.32 26.10
CA ARG A 155 3.16 -21.07 27.10
C ARG A 155 3.05 -20.29 28.41
N LEU A 156 2.23 -20.80 29.32
CA LEU A 156 1.92 -20.15 30.58
C LEU A 156 2.61 -20.87 31.74
N THR A 157 3.06 -20.10 32.72
CA THR A 157 3.81 -20.57 33.88
C THR A 157 3.15 -20.07 35.16
N PRO A 158 2.24 -20.85 35.76
CA PRO A 158 1.71 -20.57 37.08
C PRO A 158 2.80 -20.73 38.16
N LYS A 159 2.92 -19.72 39.02
CA LYS A 159 3.87 -19.66 40.14
C LYS A 159 3.14 -19.49 41.47
N LYS A 160 3.72 -20.05 42.53
CA LYS A 160 3.27 -19.87 43.91
C LYS A 160 3.63 -18.48 44.43
N ALA A 161 3.12 -18.13 45.61
CA ALA A 161 3.38 -16.84 46.26
C ALA A 161 4.87 -16.60 46.54
N ASP A 162 5.65 -17.66 46.79
CA ASP A 162 7.11 -17.62 46.99
C ASP A 162 7.92 -17.51 45.68
N GLY A 163 7.25 -17.47 44.53
CA GLY A 163 7.87 -17.41 43.20
C GLY A 163 8.34 -18.77 42.64
N SER A 164 8.21 -19.86 43.40
CA SER A 164 8.50 -21.21 42.92
C SER A 164 7.42 -21.73 41.96
N TYR A 165 7.76 -22.77 41.19
CA TYR A 165 6.81 -23.40 40.27
C TYR A 165 5.68 -24.11 41.03
N THR A 166 4.48 -24.05 40.47
CA THR A 166 3.38 -24.94 40.87
C THR A 166 3.68 -26.37 40.42
N GLY A 167 2.95 -27.34 40.97
CA GLY A 167 3.07 -28.75 40.55
C GLY A 167 2.68 -29.00 39.08
N LEU A 168 1.98 -28.05 38.45
CA LEU A 168 1.62 -28.10 37.04
C LEU A 168 2.80 -27.76 36.12
N GLY A 169 3.80 -27.00 36.62
CA GLY A 169 4.87 -26.45 35.80
C GLY A 169 4.34 -25.49 34.72
N SER A 170 5.12 -25.28 33.66
CA SER A 170 4.66 -24.54 32.49
C SER A 170 3.83 -25.43 31.57
N PHE A 171 2.72 -24.91 31.05
CA PHE A 171 1.86 -25.62 30.12
C PHE A 171 1.63 -24.81 28.85
N THR A 172 1.27 -25.51 27.78
CA THR A 172 0.88 -24.89 26.51
C THR A 172 -0.63 -24.98 26.34
N SER A 173 -1.23 -23.91 25.84
CA SER A 173 -2.65 -23.86 25.47
C SER A 173 -2.79 -23.25 24.09
N ASP A 174 -3.31 -24.06 23.17
CA ASP A 174 -3.60 -23.68 21.79
C ASP A 174 -5.07 -23.24 21.69
N CYS A 175 -5.27 -21.94 21.57
CA CYS A 175 -6.57 -21.29 21.57
C CYS A 175 -7.09 -21.11 20.14
N THR A 176 -8.37 -21.38 19.95
CA THR A 176 -9.07 -21.21 18.68
C THR A 176 -10.14 -20.14 18.79
N LEU A 177 -10.30 -19.32 17.75
CA LEU A 177 -11.36 -18.32 17.69
C LEU A 177 -12.74 -19.00 17.74
N ASP A 178 -13.65 -18.47 18.55
CA ASP A 178 -15.02 -18.97 18.63
C ASP A 178 -15.79 -18.67 17.33
N PRO A 179 -16.64 -19.59 16.85
CA PRO A 179 -17.37 -19.42 15.59
C PRO A 179 -18.43 -18.31 15.67
N GLY A 180 -18.72 -17.68 14.54
CA GLY A 180 -19.78 -16.67 14.41
C GLY A 180 -19.36 -15.22 14.69
N GLN A 181 -18.06 -14.97 14.87
CA GLN A 181 -17.46 -13.64 15.02
C GLN A 181 -16.70 -13.24 13.76
N ASP A 182 -16.46 -11.95 13.55
CA ASP A 182 -15.62 -11.45 12.45
C ASP A 182 -14.13 -11.52 12.84
N PRO A 183 -13.30 -12.32 12.16
CA PRO A 183 -11.87 -12.40 12.46
C PRO A 183 -11.06 -11.26 11.84
N VAL A 184 -11.66 -10.34 11.08
CA VAL A 184 -10.93 -9.25 10.41
C VAL A 184 -10.63 -8.13 11.42
N LEU A 185 -9.35 -7.95 11.76
CA LEU A 185 -8.90 -6.88 12.65
C LEU A 185 -8.79 -5.52 11.95
N LEU A 186 -8.43 -5.54 10.67
CA LEU A 186 -8.26 -4.32 9.87
C LEU A 186 -8.49 -4.64 8.39
N SER A 187 -9.20 -3.76 7.69
CA SER A 187 -9.38 -3.82 6.24
C SER A 187 -9.26 -2.42 5.65
N PHE A 188 -8.44 -2.26 4.60
CA PHE A 188 -8.26 -0.99 3.90
C PHE A 188 -7.93 -1.21 2.42
N ASP A 189 -8.18 -0.20 1.60
CA ASP A 189 -7.82 -0.22 0.18
C ASP A 189 -6.51 0.52 -0.07
N LEU A 190 -5.54 -0.20 -0.62
CA LEU A 190 -4.22 0.33 -0.94
C LEU A 190 -4.20 0.87 -2.36
N GLY A 191 -3.90 2.17 -2.52
CA GLY A 191 -3.89 2.80 -3.84
C GLY A 191 -5.25 2.73 -4.54
N ALA A 192 -6.32 3.09 -3.80
CA ALA A 192 -7.72 3.20 -4.21
C ALA A 192 -8.00 2.64 -5.61
N ALA A 193 -8.42 1.37 -5.64
CA ALA A 193 -8.95 0.68 -6.82
C ALA A 193 -10.22 1.38 -7.33
N ARG A 194 -10.06 2.55 -7.94
CA ARG A 194 -11.07 3.20 -8.76
C ARG A 194 -10.63 3.02 -10.19
N ASP A 195 -11.43 2.29 -10.95
CA ASP A 195 -11.28 2.23 -12.39
C ASP A 195 -11.81 3.54 -12.94
N TYR A 196 -10.95 4.27 -13.64
CA TYR A 196 -11.37 5.45 -14.38
C TYR A 196 -11.37 5.12 -15.88
N GLY A 197 -12.34 5.68 -16.60
CA GLY A 197 -12.20 5.91 -18.02
C GLY A 197 -11.20 7.03 -18.24
N VAL A 198 -10.32 6.85 -19.23
CA VAL A 198 -9.38 7.88 -19.66
C VAL A 198 -9.88 8.49 -20.96
N THR A 199 -9.89 9.81 -21.01
CA THR A 199 -10.03 10.59 -22.25
C THR A 199 -9.01 11.72 -22.24
N GLY A 200 -8.58 12.21 -23.40
CA GLY A 200 -7.67 13.34 -23.47
C GLY A 200 -6.83 13.34 -24.72
N SER A 201 -5.60 13.82 -24.61
CA SER A 201 -4.64 13.83 -25.70
C SER A 201 -3.20 13.73 -25.21
N THR A 202 -2.33 13.36 -26.13
CA THR A 202 -0.88 13.53 -25.98
C THR A 202 -0.37 14.48 -27.05
N THR A 203 0.63 15.29 -26.68
CA THR A 203 1.36 16.14 -27.62
C THR A 203 2.77 15.61 -27.76
N VAL A 204 3.17 15.33 -29.00
CA VAL A 204 4.55 14.97 -29.36
C VAL A 204 5.21 16.22 -29.92
N LYS A 205 5.99 16.91 -29.08
CA LYS A 205 6.52 18.24 -29.36
C LYS A 205 7.42 18.25 -30.59
N ALA A 206 8.29 17.25 -30.73
CA ALA A 206 9.21 17.13 -31.85
C ALA A 206 8.49 17.01 -33.21
N LEU A 207 7.31 16.37 -33.22
CA LEU A 207 6.45 16.27 -34.41
C LEU A 207 5.55 17.49 -34.63
N GLY A 208 5.41 18.38 -33.64
CA GLY A 208 4.40 19.44 -33.65
C GLY A 208 2.97 18.89 -33.75
N ALA A 209 2.74 17.68 -33.24
CA ALA A 209 1.51 16.93 -33.43
C ALA A 209 0.87 16.56 -32.10
N SER A 210 -0.45 16.38 -32.12
CA SER A 210 -1.20 15.80 -31.02
C SER A 210 -2.03 14.61 -31.48
N ALA A 211 -2.26 13.67 -30.56
CA ALA A 211 -3.11 12.52 -30.78
C ALA A 211 -4.13 12.40 -29.65
N PRO A 212 -5.41 12.10 -29.94
CA PRO A 212 -6.40 11.84 -28.91
C PRO A 212 -6.04 10.56 -28.14
N LEU A 213 -6.38 10.48 -26.87
CA LEU A 213 -6.17 9.28 -26.06
C LEU A 213 -7.48 8.85 -25.42
N THR A 214 -7.72 7.54 -25.46
CA THR A 214 -8.78 6.87 -24.72
C THR A 214 -8.20 5.66 -24.00
N GLY A 215 -8.91 5.18 -22.98
CA GLY A 215 -8.58 3.92 -22.33
C GLY A 215 -9.10 3.83 -20.91
N SER A 216 -8.31 3.23 -20.03
CA SER A 216 -8.61 3.03 -18.62
C SER A 216 -7.43 3.39 -17.71
N PHE A 217 -7.73 3.64 -16.45
CA PHE A 217 -6.73 3.89 -15.42
C PHE A 217 -7.12 3.15 -14.15
N ALA A 218 -6.25 2.25 -13.67
CA ALA A 218 -6.51 1.41 -12.51
C ALA A 218 -5.22 1.16 -11.73
N GLY A 219 -5.24 1.29 -10.41
CA GLY A 219 -4.09 0.99 -9.55
C GLY A 219 -2.81 1.73 -9.93
N PHE A 220 -2.91 3.02 -10.24
CA PHE A 220 -1.83 3.88 -10.78
C PHE A 220 -1.28 3.48 -12.16
N SER A 221 -1.88 2.49 -12.82
CA SER A 221 -1.51 2.06 -14.16
C SER A 221 -2.43 2.68 -15.22
N PRO A 222 -1.91 3.50 -16.15
CA PRO A 222 -2.66 3.89 -17.33
C PRO A 222 -2.65 2.76 -18.38
N GLY A 223 -3.81 2.49 -18.97
CA GLY A 223 -3.97 1.66 -20.15
C GLY A 223 -4.55 2.51 -21.27
N PHE A 224 -3.80 2.66 -22.37
CA PHE A 224 -4.23 3.45 -23.52
C PHE A 224 -4.58 2.57 -24.71
N ASP A 225 -5.67 2.90 -25.37
CA ASP A 225 -5.99 2.31 -26.67
C ASP A 225 -5.02 2.82 -27.73
N ARG A 226 -4.91 2.09 -28.84
CA ARG A 226 -4.15 2.54 -30.00
C ARG A 226 -4.70 3.89 -30.47
N THR A 227 -3.82 4.84 -30.71
CA THR A 227 -4.18 6.15 -31.26
C THR A 227 -3.39 6.45 -32.52
N ARG A 228 -3.84 7.46 -33.26
CA ARG A 228 -3.19 7.97 -34.48
C ARG A 228 -2.86 9.44 -34.31
N ALA A 229 -1.61 9.78 -34.55
CA ALA A 229 -1.12 11.15 -34.67
C ALA A 229 -1.02 11.53 -36.14
N GLU A 230 -1.48 12.74 -36.48
CA GLU A 230 -1.23 13.36 -37.78
C GLU A 230 -0.18 14.46 -37.61
N PHE A 231 0.83 14.46 -38.47
CA PHE A 231 1.93 15.42 -38.41
C PHE A 231 2.31 15.92 -39.80
N LYS A 232 3.05 17.03 -39.83
CA LYS A 232 3.59 17.60 -41.07
C LYS A 232 5.11 17.64 -41.04
N VAL A 233 5.75 16.84 -41.88
CA VAL A 233 7.20 16.92 -42.07
C VAL A 233 7.52 18.14 -42.93
N PHE A 234 8.50 18.95 -42.50
CA PHE A 234 8.90 20.21 -43.16
C PHE A 234 7.76 21.22 -43.35
N GLY A 235 6.66 21.11 -42.59
CA GLY A 235 5.52 22.04 -42.64
C GLY A 235 4.50 21.81 -43.76
N PHE A 236 4.78 20.93 -44.74
CA PHE A 236 3.88 20.71 -45.88
C PHE A 236 3.62 19.23 -46.21
N VAL A 237 4.46 18.30 -45.76
CA VAL A 237 4.30 16.88 -46.08
C VAL A 237 3.43 16.20 -45.02
N PRO A 238 2.22 15.71 -45.35
CA PRO A 238 1.40 15.00 -44.39
C PRO A 238 1.99 13.62 -44.08
N GLY A 239 2.03 13.28 -42.80
CA GLY A 239 2.40 11.97 -42.27
C GLY A 239 1.44 11.53 -41.18
N THR A 240 1.33 10.22 -40.98
CA THR A 240 0.56 9.63 -39.89
C THR A 240 1.39 8.61 -39.14
N ALA A 241 1.21 8.55 -37.82
CA ALA A 241 1.85 7.56 -36.96
C ALA A 241 0.82 6.97 -36.00
N ASP A 242 0.68 5.65 -36.03
CA ASP A 242 -0.06 4.93 -35.01
C ASP A 242 0.82 4.78 -33.78
N LEU A 243 0.31 5.15 -32.61
CA LEU A 243 1.00 5.09 -31.33
C LEU A 243 0.29 4.09 -30.42
N GLN A 244 1.06 3.23 -29.77
CA GLN A 244 0.58 2.32 -28.75
C GLN A 244 1.48 2.44 -27.53
N PHE A 245 0.90 2.93 -26.43
CA PHE A 245 1.53 2.90 -25.12
C PHE A 245 1.08 1.65 -24.37
N GLY A 246 2.00 0.99 -23.69
CA GLY A 246 1.72 -0.16 -22.83
C GLY A 246 2.59 -0.13 -21.57
N PRO A 247 2.19 -0.81 -20.49
CA PRO A 247 2.99 -0.86 -19.27
C PRO A 247 4.29 -1.64 -19.50
N ASP A 248 5.38 -1.13 -18.93
CA ASP A 248 6.70 -1.77 -18.92
C ASP A 248 7.20 -1.91 -17.48
N GLY A 249 6.81 -3.02 -16.85
CA GLY A 249 7.11 -3.33 -15.46
C GLY A 249 6.08 -2.79 -14.44
N PRO A 250 6.39 -2.91 -13.13
CA PRO A 250 5.51 -2.47 -12.06
C PRO A 250 5.23 -0.96 -12.14
N GLN A 251 3.96 -0.59 -12.01
CA GLN A 251 3.52 0.79 -11.93
C GLN A 251 3.34 1.16 -10.45
N THR A 252 3.79 2.35 -10.06
CA THR A 252 3.68 2.83 -8.68
C THR A 252 3.01 4.19 -8.65
N GLY A 253 2.67 4.67 -7.47
CA GLY A 253 2.13 6.02 -7.31
C GLY A 253 2.20 6.46 -5.87
N GLU A 254 1.90 7.72 -5.64
CA GLU A 254 1.83 8.34 -4.32
C GLU A 254 0.56 9.19 -4.28
N ILE A 255 -0.20 9.09 -3.19
CA ILE A 255 -1.38 9.95 -2.97
C ILE A 255 -0.87 11.29 -2.42
N THR A 256 -1.31 12.40 -3.02
CA THR A 256 -0.93 13.76 -2.61
C THR A 256 -2.19 14.56 -2.31
N GLY A 257 -2.51 14.73 -1.02
CA GLY A 257 -3.76 15.36 -0.59
C GLY A 257 -4.98 14.60 -1.12
N ASP A 258 -5.88 15.30 -1.81
CA ASP A 258 -7.10 14.72 -2.41
C ASP A 258 -6.87 14.07 -3.80
N GLY A 259 -5.62 14.06 -4.28
CA GLY A 259 -5.23 13.54 -5.59
C GLY A 259 -4.05 12.58 -5.51
N PHE A 260 -3.35 12.38 -6.63
CA PHE A 260 -2.22 11.48 -6.70
C PHE A 260 -1.19 11.88 -7.76
N VAL A 261 0.00 11.31 -7.64
CA VAL A 261 1.03 11.24 -8.68
C VAL A 261 1.27 9.76 -8.99
N ALA A 262 1.00 9.35 -10.22
CA ALA A 262 1.29 8.00 -10.68
C ALA A 262 2.62 7.98 -11.44
N HIS A 263 3.53 7.15 -10.95
CA HIS A 263 4.86 6.94 -11.51
C HIS A 263 4.79 5.74 -12.47
N ALA A 264 4.48 6.05 -13.72
CA ALA A 264 4.31 5.05 -14.75
C ALA A 264 5.62 4.79 -15.51
N LYS A 265 5.82 3.56 -15.94
CA LYS A 265 6.86 3.17 -16.90
C LYS A 265 6.18 2.57 -18.11
N LEU A 266 6.29 3.26 -19.25
CA LEU A 266 5.55 2.91 -20.46
C LEU A 266 6.51 2.48 -21.58
N ALA A 267 6.18 1.38 -22.25
CA ALA A 267 6.73 1.06 -23.56
C ALA A 267 5.90 1.79 -24.64
N LEU A 268 6.59 2.38 -25.62
CA LEU A 268 5.97 2.99 -26.79
C LEU A 268 6.28 2.14 -28.02
N ALA A 269 5.24 1.64 -28.68
CA ALA A 269 5.32 1.04 -30.00
C ALA A 269 4.70 1.98 -31.04
N LEU A 270 5.25 1.95 -32.26
CA LEU A 270 4.74 2.66 -33.42
C LEU A 270 4.39 1.62 -34.50
N PRO A 271 3.24 0.93 -34.41
CA PRO A 271 2.94 -0.22 -35.24
C PRO A 271 2.91 0.09 -36.74
N GLN A 272 2.59 1.34 -37.09
CA GLN A 272 2.56 1.80 -38.46
C GLN A 272 2.90 3.29 -38.52
N VAL A 273 3.86 3.64 -39.37
CA VAL A 273 4.18 5.02 -39.72
C VAL A 273 4.03 5.16 -41.23
N THR A 274 3.27 6.17 -41.66
CA THR A 274 3.00 6.43 -43.07
C THR A 274 3.50 7.82 -43.44
N LEU A 275 4.33 7.91 -44.47
CA LEU A 275 4.81 9.16 -45.06
C LEU A 275 4.44 9.17 -46.54
N PHE A 276 3.84 10.26 -47.03
CA PHE A 276 3.38 10.36 -48.42
C PHE A 276 2.45 9.21 -48.86
N GLY A 277 1.68 8.63 -47.93
CA GLY A 277 0.82 7.47 -48.21
C GLY A 277 1.57 6.14 -48.30
N LEU A 278 2.88 6.11 -48.09
CA LEU A 278 3.69 4.89 -48.09
C LEU A 278 4.05 4.48 -46.65
N PRO A 279 3.88 3.20 -46.28
CA PRO A 279 4.31 2.71 -44.97
C PRO A 279 5.85 2.70 -44.92
N VAL A 280 6.42 3.41 -43.93
CA VAL A 280 7.88 3.56 -43.76
C VAL A 280 8.43 2.84 -42.54
N ALA A 281 7.56 2.38 -41.64
CA ALA A 281 7.92 1.55 -40.49
C ALA A 281 7.04 0.30 -40.46
N ASP A 282 7.62 -0.81 -40.00
CA ASP A 282 6.92 -2.07 -39.77
C ASP A 282 6.52 -2.22 -38.29
N ALA A 283 5.82 -3.32 -37.98
CA ALA A 283 5.26 -3.58 -36.67
C ALA A 283 6.29 -3.70 -35.52
N GLY A 284 7.59 -3.82 -35.83
CA GLY A 284 8.68 -3.93 -34.83
C GLY A 284 9.16 -2.60 -34.27
N CYS A 285 8.72 -1.48 -34.85
CA CYS A 285 9.15 -0.13 -34.51
C CYS A 285 8.69 0.29 -33.11
N ARG A 286 9.63 0.62 -32.23
CA ARG A 286 9.37 0.97 -30.83
C ARG A 286 10.44 1.87 -30.23
N ALA A 287 10.15 2.48 -29.09
CA ALA A 287 11.13 3.12 -28.24
C ALA A 287 12.20 2.13 -27.77
N SER A 288 13.46 2.56 -27.74
CA SER A 288 14.60 1.71 -27.35
C SER A 288 14.67 1.42 -25.85
N ALA A 289 13.94 2.19 -25.03
CA ALA A 289 13.95 2.10 -23.57
C ALA A 289 12.56 2.43 -23.00
N PRO A 290 12.26 2.01 -21.75
CA PRO A 290 11.04 2.40 -21.06
C PRO A 290 10.97 3.91 -20.88
N ILE A 291 9.77 4.47 -21.00
CA ILE A 291 9.47 5.89 -20.84
C ILE A 291 8.92 6.11 -19.42
N PRO A 292 9.69 6.69 -18.50
CA PRO A 292 9.16 7.10 -17.20
C PRO A 292 8.22 8.31 -17.39
N VAL A 293 7.06 8.26 -16.74
CA VAL A 293 6.02 9.29 -16.81
C VAL A 293 5.43 9.50 -15.42
N ASP A 294 5.47 10.75 -14.96
CA ASP A 294 4.74 11.15 -13.75
C ASP A 294 3.41 11.79 -14.15
N LEU A 295 2.32 11.07 -13.92
CA LEU A 295 0.96 11.54 -14.14
C LEU A 295 0.40 12.13 -12.85
N LYS A 296 0.29 13.45 -12.80
CA LYS A 296 -0.15 14.22 -11.64
C LYS A 296 -1.58 14.72 -11.81
N THR A 297 -2.41 14.51 -10.78
CA THR A 297 -3.77 15.08 -10.71
C THR A 297 -3.72 16.60 -10.67
N GLY A 298 -4.57 17.24 -11.46
CA GLY A 298 -4.71 18.70 -11.53
C GLY A 298 -5.81 19.24 -10.60
N PRO A 299 -5.96 20.58 -10.55
CA PRO A 299 -7.03 21.23 -9.79
C PRO A 299 -8.42 20.71 -10.17
N GLY A 300 -9.28 20.46 -9.18
CA GLY A 300 -10.63 19.94 -9.39
C GLY A 300 -10.71 18.42 -9.57
N PHE A 301 -9.60 17.70 -9.42
CA PHE A 301 -9.63 16.25 -9.30
C PHE A 301 -10.24 15.82 -7.97
N ALA A 302 -11.15 14.84 -8.01
CA ALA A 302 -11.65 14.16 -6.82
C ALA A 302 -11.66 12.66 -7.04
N LEU A 303 -11.22 11.88 -6.04
CA LEU A 303 -11.16 10.41 -6.13
C LEU A 303 -12.52 9.78 -6.51
N ALA A 304 -13.63 10.36 -6.06
CA ALA A 304 -14.97 9.80 -6.31
C ALA A 304 -15.47 10.00 -7.75
N SER A 305 -15.13 11.11 -8.40
CA SER A 305 -15.65 11.48 -9.73
C SER A 305 -14.60 11.44 -10.84
N GLY A 306 -13.32 11.45 -10.48
CA GLY A 306 -12.21 11.70 -11.39
C GLY A 306 -11.95 13.20 -11.55
N GLY A 307 -11.24 13.56 -12.62
CA GLY A 307 -10.86 14.92 -12.96
C GLY A 307 -9.59 14.98 -13.82
N PRO A 308 -8.98 16.17 -13.96
CA PRO A 308 -7.82 16.35 -14.84
C PRO A 308 -6.57 15.68 -14.28
N VAL A 309 -5.78 15.09 -15.18
CA VAL A 309 -4.46 14.51 -14.92
C VAL A 309 -3.51 14.95 -16.02
N SER A 310 -2.29 15.33 -15.66
CA SER A 310 -1.28 15.78 -16.62
C SER A 310 0.06 15.14 -16.35
N GLY A 311 0.86 14.94 -17.37
CA GLY A 311 2.22 14.44 -17.22
C GLY A 311 3.12 14.85 -18.35
N GLN A 312 4.42 14.67 -18.16
CA GLN A 312 5.42 14.88 -19.19
C GLN A 312 6.22 13.62 -19.41
N TYR A 313 6.73 13.46 -20.62
CA TYR A 313 7.54 12.32 -20.97
C TYR A 313 8.57 12.66 -22.04
N THR A 314 9.65 11.89 -22.05
CA THR A 314 10.72 11.97 -23.05
C THR A 314 10.69 10.73 -23.90
N VAL A 315 10.59 10.90 -25.21
CA VAL A 315 10.67 9.77 -26.15
C VAL A 315 12.15 9.48 -26.41
N PRO A 316 12.65 8.28 -26.07
CA PRO A 316 14.01 7.88 -26.41
C PRO A 316 14.13 7.62 -27.91
N ALA A 317 15.34 7.31 -28.37
CA ALA A 317 15.55 6.87 -29.75
C ALA A 317 14.65 5.67 -30.10
N LEU A 318 14.25 5.56 -31.36
CA LEU A 318 13.52 4.40 -31.83
C LEU A 318 14.47 3.27 -32.21
N THR A 319 13.96 2.05 -32.16
CA THR A 319 14.62 0.84 -32.62
C THR A 319 13.62 -0.06 -33.35
N GLY A 320 14.12 -0.88 -34.27
CA GLY A 320 13.30 -1.84 -35.01
C GLY A 320 12.39 -1.21 -36.06
N CYS A 321 12.68 0.01 -36.54
CA CYS A 321 11.88 0.69 -37.58
C CYS A 321 12.48 0.54 -38.99
N GLY A 322 13.25 -0.53 -39.23
CA GLY A 322 13.96 -0.77 -40.50
C GLY A 322 15.00 0.31 -40.83
N THR A 323 15.20 0.56 -42.13
CA THR A 323 16.20 1.51 -42.66
C THR A 323 15.90 2.97 -42.30
N PHE A 324 14.65 3.29 -41.95
CA PHE A 324 14.23 4.64 -41.58
C PHE A 324 14.42 4.94 -40.09
N THR A 325 14.90 4.00 -39.29
CA THR A 325 15.14 4.18 -37.83
C THR A 325 15.83 5.49 -37.44
N PRO A 326 16.99 5.89 -38.03
CA PRO A 326 17.65 7.13 -37.63
C PRO A 326 16.82 8.38 -37.98
N TYR A 327 16.15 8.37 -39.13
CA TYR A 327 15.31 9.46 -39.57
C TYR A 327 14.07 9.59 -38.68
N LEU A 328 13.36 8.50 -38.41
CA LEU A 328 12.18 8.48 -37.54
C LEU A 328 12.54 8.86 -36.10
N SER A 329 13.68 8.38 -35.59
CA SER A 329 14.19 8.80 -34.28
C SER A 329 14.38 10.31 -34.23
N SER A 330 14.97 10.93 -35.26
CA SER A 330 15.15 12.39 -35.28
C SER A 330 13.84 13.20 -35.28
N LEU A 331 12.72 12.59 -35.68
CA LEU A 331 11.41 13.25 -35.73
C LEU A 331 10.63 13.15 -34.42
N VAL A 332 10.79 12.03 -33.69
CA VAL A 332 9.98 11.77 -32.47
C VAL A 332 10.78 11.87 -31.18
N GLN A 333 12.09 11.62 -31.23
CA GLN A 333 12.94 11.67 -30.05
C GLN A 333 13.00 13.09 -29.51
N GLY A 334 12.81 13.24 -28.21
CA GLY A 334 12.87 14.55 -27.57
C GLY A 334 12.10 14.59 -26.26
N ASP A 335 12.37 15.64 -25.52
CA ASP A 335 11.70 15.99 -24.28
C ASP A 335 10.48 16.90 -24.54
N GLY A 336 9.78 17.25 -23.46
CA GLY A 336 8.67 18.21 -23.52
C GLY A 336 7.40 17.66 -24.19
N ASN A 337 7.30 16.35 -24.37
CA ASN A 337 6.03 15.72 -24.74
C ASN A 337 5.11 15.69 -23.52
N THR A 338 3.81 15.82 -23.74
CA THR A 338 2.84 15.97 -22.66
C THR A 338 1.68 15.00 -22.80
N PHE A 339 1.13 14.61 -21.66
CA PHE A 339 -0.19 14.01 -21.53
C PHE A 339 -1.12 15.04 -20.88
N ALA A 340 -2.29 15.25 -21.48
CA ALA A 340 -3.38 16.04 -20.93
C ALA A 340 -4.63 15.15 -20.92
N LEU A 341 -4.95 14.59 -19.76
CA LEU A 341 -5.96 13.56 -19.58
C LEU A 341 -7.05 14.04 -18.64
N THR A 342 -8.22 13.43 -18.79
CA THR A 342 -9.36 13.54 -17.88
C THR A 342 -9.74 12.12 -17.50
N LEU A 343 -9.69 11.84 -16.19
CA LEU A 343 -10.18 10.62 -15.61
C LEU A 343 -11.65 10.79 -15.26
N THR A 344 -12.48 9.81 -15.59
CA THR A 344 -13.90 9.79 -15.23
C THR A 344 -14.18 8.49 -14.50
N ALA A 345 -14.75 8.55 -13.30
CA ALA A 345 -15.05 7.35 -12.52
C ALA A 345 -15.95 6.41 -13.34
N ARG A 346 -15.61 5.12 -13.37
CA ARG A 346 -16.45 4.05 -13.95
C ARG A 346 -17.27 3.36 -12.86
#